data_AF-A0ABD5MV97-F1
#
_entry.id   AF-A0ABD5MV97-F1
#
_cell.length_a   1.000
_cell.length_b   1.000
_cell.length_c   1.000
_cell.angle_alpha   90.00
_cell.angle_beta   90.00
_cell.angle_gamma   90.00
#
_symmetry.space_group_name_H-M   'P 1'
#
loop_
_entity.id
_entity.type
_entity.pdbx_description
1 polymer ?
#
loop_
_entity_poly.entity_id
_entity_poly.type
_entity_poly.pdbx_seq_one_letter_code
_entity_poly.pdbx_strand_id
1 'polypeptide(L)'
;MKQTLLEIEQNIKSRKDTDRIMWFSMWAVLSVASFGVAWFPTIYYLIKRRNAHFARQEELEKLILSTLKKTYIPKKVALDYSQTKNHIVPRNATILTLASILIVPAFSVFYFLKRDLQLHEAHEHDFLSEVITLAKDSKLPMNIQGFLSSSSFTLDRYIILSVVTFGLAAAYWLYKIFNDYNNHFKMQWMIEDELLRFLKELDQKDS
;
A
#
# COMPACT_ATOMS: atom_id res chain seq x y z
N MET A 1 16.50 12.24 -17.84
CA MET A 1 15.95 11.08 -17.11
C MET A 1 16.81 10.73 -15.89
N LYS A 2 18.15 10.75 -15.98
CA LYS A 2 19.10 10.63 -14.85
C LYS A 2 18.67 11.24 -13.49
N GLN A 3 18.26 12.51 -13.43
CA GLN A 3 17.83 13.13 -12.15
C GLN A 3 16.57 12.48 -11.57
N THR A 4 15.52 12.30 -12.37
CA THR A 4 14.27 11.64 -11.92
C THR A 4 14.50 10.18 -11.56
N LEU A 5 15.43 9.50 -12.23
CA LEU A 5 15.80 8.12 -11.91
C LEU A 5 16.49 8.01 -10.53
N LEU A 6 17.32 8.99 -10.16
CA LEU A 6 17.90 9.08 -8.82
C LEU A 6 16.82 9.30 -7.74
N GLU A 7 15.82 10.15 -8.02
CA GLU A 7 14.68 10.38 -7.11
C GLU A 7 13.85 9.10 -6.92
N ILE A 8 13.59 8.35 -7.99
CA ILE A 8 12.91 7.05 -7.92
C ILE A 8 13.72 6.07 -7.06
N GLU A 9 15.04 5.97 -7.27
CA GLU A 9 15.89 5.08 -6.49
C GLU A 9 15.93 5.48 -5.00
N GLN A 10 15.93 6.78 -4.69
CA GLN A 10 15.84 7.28 -3.32
C GLN A 10 14.50 6.95 -2.67
N ASN A 11 13.38 7.15 -3.39
CA ASN A 11 12.05 6.80 -2.91
C ASN A 11 11.96 5.29 -2.62
N ILE A 12 12.41 4.42 -3.52
CA ILE A 12 12.44 2.97 -3.30
C ILE A 12 13.31 2.62 -2.09
N LYS A 13 14.50 3.21 -1.92
CA LYS A 13 15.35 2.99 -0.74
C LYS A 13 14.67 3.38 0.58
N SER A 14 13.77 4.36 0.56
CA SER A 14 13.02 4.80 1.74
C SER A 14 11.95 3.81 2.20
N ARG A 15 11.62 2.78 1.40
CA ARG A 15 10.63 1.74 1.76
C ARG A 15 10.94 1.02 3.07
N LYS A 16 12.21 0.88 3.43
CA LYS A 16 12.64 0.29 4.72
C LYS A 16 12.11 1.06 5.94
N ASP A 17 11.84 2.35 5.78
CA ASP A 17 11.39 3.24 6.83
C ASP A 17 9.85 3.29 6.91
N THR A 18 9.17 3.15 5.77
CA THR A 18 7.71 3.22 5.64
C THR A 18 7.01 1.86 5.74
N ASP A 19 7.59 0.82 5.15
CA ASP A 19 6.96 -0.48 4.90
C ASP A 19 7.36 -1.50 5.97
N ARG A 20 7.22 -1.09 7.24
CA ARG A 20 7.67 -1.91 8.37
C ARG A 20 6.80 -3.16 8.53
N ILE A 21 7.43 -4.32 8.41
CA ILE A 21 6.82 -5.62 8.72
C ILE A 21 6.59 -5.69 10.22
N MET A 22 5.35 -6.01 10.60
CA MET A 22 4.95 -6.18 12.00
C MET A 22 4.44 -7.60 12.21
N TRP A 23 4.82 -8.26 13.29
CA TRP A 23 4.40 -9.64 13.56
C TRP A 23 3.19 -9.65 14.50
N PHE A 24 2.05 -10.17 14.03
CA PHE A 24 0.83 -10.26 14.84
C PHE A 24 1.09 -10.96 16.18
N SER A 25 1.81 -12.09 16.17
CA SER A 25 2.11 -12.88 17.38
C SER A 25 2.87 -12.07 18.43
N MET A 26 3.89 -11.30 18.02
CA MET A 26 4.65 -10.44 18.93
C MET A 26 3.75 -9.40 19.60
N TRP A 27 2.93 -8.69 18.82
CA TRP A 27 2.04 -7.66 19.36
C TRP A 27 0.90 -8.23 20.20
N ALA A 28 0.41 -9.42 19.86
CA ALA A 28 -0.57 -10.14 20.66
C ALA A 28 0.02 -10.52 22.03
N VAL A 29 1.22 -11.13 22.06
CA VAL A 29 1.91 -11.50 23.31
C VAL A 29 2.20 -10.26 24.16
N LEU A 30 2.72 -9.19 23.55
CA LEU A 30 2.96 -7.93 24.25
C LEU A 30 1.68 -7.34 24.85
N SER A 31 0.57 -7.39 24.11
CA SER A 31 -0.72 -6.89 24.60
C SER A 31 -1.22 -7.69 25.80
N VAL A 32 -1.08 -9.02 25.80
CA VAL A 32 -1.44 -9.84 26.95
C VAL A 32 -0.52 -9.56 28.14
N ALA A 33 0.80 -9.59 27.92
CA ALA A 33 1.80 -9.37 28.97
C ALA A 33 1.70 -7.97 29.61
N SER A 34 1.27 -6.97 28.85
CA SER A 34 1.10 -5.60 29.32
C SER A 34 -0.33 -5.26 29.75
N PHE A 35 -1.22 -6.25 29.95
CA PHE A 35 -2.64 -6.03 30.28
C PHE A 35 -3.36 -5.04 29.35
N GLY A 36 -3.11 -5.17 28.05
CA GLY A 36 -3.72 -4.35 27.00
C GLY A 36 -2.98 -3.07 26.66
N VAL A 37 -1.99 -2.63 27.45
CA VAL A 37 -1.24 -1.38 27.17
C VAL A 37 -0.58 -1.35 25.78
N ALA A 38 -0.04 -2.48 25.29
CA ALA A 38 0.57 -2.57 23.97
C ALA A 38 -0.43 -2.45 22.80
N TRP A 39 -1.74 -2.43 23.08
CA TRP A 39 -2.78 -2.13 22.08
C TRP A 39 -2.56 -0.77 21.41
N PHE A 40 -2.31 0.27 22.19
CA PHE A 40 -2.16 1.63 21.69
C PHE A 40 -0.99 1.78 20.70
N PRO A 41 0.25 1.37 21.03
CA PRO A 41 1.33 1.40 20.05
C PRO A 41 1.04 0.48 18.85
N THR A 42 0.36 -0.66 19.04
CA THR A 42 -0.04 -1.53 17.92
C THR A 42 -0.89 -0.77 16.89
N ILE A 43 -2.01 -0.18 17.33
CA ILE A 43 -2.93 0.55 16.45
C ILE A 43 -2.24 1.77 15.83
N TYR A 44 -1.47 2.50 16.63
CA TYR A 44 -0.71 3.66 16.15
C TYR A 44 0.23 3.29 15.00
N TYR A 45 1.04 2.24 15.16
CA TYR A 45 2.00 1.83 14.14
C TYR A 45 1.32 1.26 12.89
N LEU A 46 0.17 0.56 13.02
CA LEU A 46 -0.62 0.11 11.87
C LEU A 46 -1.12 1.29 11.01
N ILE A 47 -1.64 2.34 11.63
CA ILE A 47 -2.13 3.52 10.91
C ILE A 47 -0.96 4.31 10.33
N LYS A 48 0.11 4.49 11.13
CA LYS A 48 1.30 5.22 10.71
C LYS A 48 1.97 4.57 9.50
N ARG A 49 2.18 3.25 9.50
CA ARG A 49 2.78 2.54 8.36
C ARG A 49 1.92 2.61 7.12
N ARG A 50 0.59 2.50 7.26
CA ARG A 50 -0.36 2.69 6.15
C ARG A 50 -0.24 4.08 5.53
N ASN A 51 -0.20 5.12 6.34
CA ASN A 51 -0.08 6.49 5.83
C ASN A 51 1.24 6.73 5.12
N ALA A 52 2.34 6.28 5.75
CA ALA A 52 3.69 6.46 5.21
C ALA A 52 3.87 5.69 3.88
N HIS A 53 3.40 4.44 3.82
CA HIS A 53 3.43 3.64 2.61
C HIS A 53 2.67 4.32 1.46
N PHE A 54 1.43 4.73 1.69
CA PHE A 54 0.58 5.25 0.61
C PHE A 54 1.11 6.59 0.08
N ALA A 55 1.62 7.45 0.97
CA ALA A 55 2.23 8.70 0.55
C ALA A 55 3.49 8.47 -0.30
N ARG A 56 4.33 7.50 0.10
CA ARG A 56 5.54 7.13 -0.66
C ARG A 56 5.19 6.56 -2.03
N GLN A 57 4.17 5.69 -2.11
CA GLN A 57 3.69 5.13 -3.38
C GLN A 57 3.15 6.21 -4.32
N GLU A 58 2.32 7.14 -3.82
CA GLU A 58 1.80 8.23 -4.65
C GLU A 58 2.93 9.09 -5.24
N GLU A 59 4.01 9.30 -4.49
CA GLU A 59 5.21 9.99 -4.99
C GLU A 59 5.94 9.15 -6.04
N LEU A 60 6.13 7.85 -5.79
CA LEU A 60 6.79 6.93 -6.72
C LEU A 60 6.06 6.88 -8.07
N GLU A 61 4.74 6.70 -8.05
CA GLU A 61 3.89 6.68 -9.24
C GLU A 61 4.01 7.99 -10.03
N LYS A 62 3.98 9.15 -9.35
CA LYS A 62 4.18 10.46 -9.99
C LYS A 62 5.53 10.54 -10.69
N LEU A 63 6.60 10.09 -10.04
CA LEU A 63 7.94 10.10 -10.62
C LEU A 63 8.04 9.18 -11.85
N ILE A 64 7.49 7.97 -11.77
CA ILE A 64 7.45 7.00 -12.88
C ILE A 64 6.66 7.57 -14.06
N LEU A 65 5.44 8.07 -13.83
CA LEU A 65 4.62 8.67 -14.89
C LEU A 65 5.30 9.88 -15.52
N SER A 66 5.99 10.71 -14.73
CA SER A 66 6.72 11.85 -15.25
C SER A 66 7.88 11.44 -16.16
N THR A 67 8.52 10.29 -15.88
CA THR A 67 9.57 9.71 -16.70
C THR A 67 8.99 9.17 -18.00
N LEU A 68 7.96 8.32 -17.92
CA LEU A 68 7.35 7.69 -19.09
C LEU A 68 6.70 8.70 -20.04
N LYS A 69 6.04 9.75 -19.52
CA LYS A 69 5.45 10.83 -20.33
C LYS A 69 6.49 11.62 -21.13
N LYS A 70 7.69 11.84 -20.58
CA LYS A 70 8.76 12.57 -21.27
C LYS A 70 9.35 11.75 -22.42
N THR A 71 9.37 10.43 -22.28
CA THR A 71 10.07 9.52 -23.19
C THR A 71 9.18 8.96 -24.30
N TYR A 72 7.94 8.57 -24.00
CA TYR A 72 7.12 7.77 -24.93
C TYR A 72 5.86 8.46 -25.48
N ILE A 73 5.34 9.50 -24.82
CA ILE A 73 4.02 10.04 -25.15
C ILE A 73 4.15 11.37 -25.93
N PRO A 74 3.78 11.43 -27.23
CA PRO A 74 3.49 12.72 -27.84
C PRO A 74 2.33 13.35 -27.06
N LYS A 75 2.44 14.65 -26.77
CA LYS A 75 1.56 15.53 -25.94
C LYS A 75 0.02 15.37 -26.05
N LYS A 76 -0.50 14.47 -26.90
CA LYS A 76 -1.92 14.24 -27.21
C LYS A 76 -2.58 13.06 -26.51
N VAL A 77 -1.85 12.09 -25.98
CA VAL A 77 -2.46 11.04 -25.14
C VAL A 77 -2.36 11.50 -23.70
N ALA A 78 -3.35 12.29 -23.27
CA ALA A 78 -3.49 12.62 -21.87
C ALA A 78 -3.74 11.32 -21.11
N LEU A 79 -2.68 10.76 -20.51
CA LEU A 79 -2.83 9.81 -19.41
C LEU A 79 -3.63 10.54 -18.34
N ASP A 80 -4.93 10.33 -18.36
CA ASP A 80 -5.87 10.90 -17.42
C ASP A 80 -5.86 10.09 -16.12
N TYR A 81 -4.65 9.97 -15.57
CA TYR A 81 -4.37 9.47 -14.23
C TYR A 81 -5.11 10.28 -13.14
N SER A 82 -5.67 11.43 -13.51
CA SER A 82 -6.43 12.29 -12.61
C SER A 82 -7.85 11.78 -12.34
N GLN A 83 -8.42 10.96 -13.22
CA GLN A 83 -9.82 10.51 -13.09
C GLN A 83 -10.02 9.27 -12.21
N THR A 84 -8.97 8.49 -11.94
CA THR A 84 -9.02 7.30 -11.05
C THR A 84 -8.44 7.56 -9.67
N LYS A 85 -8.34 8.83 -9.26
CA LYS A 85 -7.77 9.22 -7.96
C LYS A 85 -8.70 8.81 -6.82
N ASN A 86 -8.63 7.55 -6.41
CA ASN A 86 -9.12 7.10 -5.10
C ASN A 86 -8.24 7.79 -4.05
N HIS A 87 -8.56 9.05 -3.72
CA HIS A 87 -7.74 9.86 -2.84
C HIS A 87 -7.93 9.37 -1.40
N ILE A 88 -7.16 8.35 -1.00
CA ILE A 88 -7.26 7.77 0.33
C ILE A 88 -6.50 8.67 1.32
N VAL A 89 -7.21 9.66 1.85
CA VAL A 89 -6.68 10.72 2.73
C VAL A 89 -5.90 10.12 3.92
N PRO A 90 -4.74 10.70 4.29
CA PRO A 90 -4.01 10.31 5.49
C PRO A 90 -4.90 10.37 6.74
N ARG A 91 -4.86 9.31 7.54
CA ARG A 91 -5.66 9.23 8.77
C ARG A 91 -4.89 9.78 9.96
N ASN A 92 -5.55 10.48 10.87
CA ASN A 92 -4.89 10.93 12.11
C ASN A 92 -4.65 9.74 13.05
N ALA A 93 -3.41 9.22 13.04
CA ALA A 93 -3.03 8.04 13.80
C ALA A 93 -3.26 8.22 15.31
N THR A 94 -2.94 9.39 15.86
CA THR A 94 -3.10 9.68 17.30
C THR A 94 -4.57 9.65 17.70
N ILE A 95 -5.43 10.38 17.00
CA ILE A 95 -6.87 10.44 17.31
C ILE A 95 -7.51 9.06 17.21
N LEU A 96 -7.25 8.33 16.13
CA LEU A 96 -7.84 7.00 15.93
C LEU A 96 -7.32 5.97 16.94
N THR A 97 -6.05 6.07 17.34
CA THR A 97 -5.49 5.22 18.39
C THR A 97 -6.18 5.47 19.73
N LEU A 98 -6.32 6.74 20.12
CA LEU A 98 -7.02 7.09 21.37
C LEU A 98 -8.49 6.68 21.32
N ALA A 99 -9.18 6.92 20.20
CA ALA A 99 -10.57 6.53 20.01
C ALA A 99 -10.77 5.01 20.09
N SER A 100 -9.77 4.22 19.68
CA SER A 100 -9.84 2.75 19.69
C SER A 100 -9.95 2.10 21.07
N ILE A 101 -9.93 2.88 22.17
CA ILE A 101 -10.33 2.39 23.49
C ILE A 101 -11.81 1.96 23.53
N LEU A 102 -12.63 2.58 22.68
CA LEU A 102 -14.04 2.26 22.52
C LEU A 102 -14.20 1.17 21.44
N ILE A 103 -15.10 0.22 21.69
CA ILE A 103 -15.33 -0.95 20.82
C ILE A 103 -15.71 -0.51 19.39
N VAL A 104 -16.70 0.37 19.24
CA VAL A 104 -17.18 0.78 17.91
C VAL A 104 -16.07 1.50 17.10
N PRO A 105 -15.36 2.50 17.65
CA PRO A 105 -14.18 3.07 16.98
C PRO A 105 -13.07 2.06 16.69
N ALA A 106 -12.77 1.10 17.56
CA ALA A 106 -11.76 0.07 17.29
C ALA A 106 -12.09 -0.75 16.03
N PHE A 107 -13.32 -1.25 15.96
CA PHE A 107 -13.82 -1.95 14.77
C PHE A 107 -13.90 -1.01 13.55
N SER A 108 -14.12 0.28 13.74
CA SER A 108 -14.08 1.25 12.63
C SER A 108 -12.65 1.38 12.06
N VAL A 109 -11.64 1.42 12.92
CA VAL A 109 -10.22 1.46 12.51
C VAL A 109 -9.84 0.21 11.72
N PHE A 110 -10.24 -0.97 12.17
CA PHE A 110 -9.98 -2.22 11.44
C PHE A 110 -10.61 -2.23 10.05
N TYR A 111 -11.88 -1.81 9.97
CA TYR A 111 -12.59 -1.70 8.70
C TYR A 111 -11.85 -0.77 7.74
N PHE A 112 -11.47 0.42 8.19
CA PHE A 112 -10.77 1.38 7.36
C PHE A 112 -9.38 0.91 6.95
N LEU A 113 -8.59 0.29 7.84
CA LEU A 113 -7.27 -0.24 7.48
C LEU A 113 -7.37 -1.28 6.36
N LYS A 114 -8.39 -2.14 6.40
CA LYS A 114 -8.59 -3.17 5.39
C LYS A 114 -9.15 -2.61 4.08
N ARG A 115 -10.16 -1.75 4.16
CA ARG A 115 -10.75 -1.08 2.99
C ARG A 115 -9.72 -0.22 2.26
N ASP A 116 -8.93 0.55 3.01
CA ASP A 116 -7.89 1.42 2.45
C ASP A 116 -6.84 0.60 1.70
N LEU A 117 -6.41 -0.55 2.24
CA LEU A 117 -5.46 -1.43 1.56
C LEU A 117 -6.01 -1.94 0.23
N GLN A 118 -7.28 -2.34 0.19
CA GLN A 118 -7.89 -2.84 -1.05
C GLN A 118 -8.06 -1.78 -2.12
N LEU A 119 -8.48 -0.57 -1.72
CA LEU A 119 -8.59 0.55 -2.65
C LEU A 119 -7.22 0.92 -3.21
N HIS A 120 -6.19 0.86 -2.37
CA HIS A 120 -4.81 1.07 -2.79
C HIS A 120 -4.32 -0.04 -3.73
N GLU A 121 -4.59 -1.31 -3.42
CA GLU A 121 -4.18 -2.42 -4.28
C GLU A 121 -4.87 -2.40 -5.65
N ALA A 122 -6.15 -2.03 -5.69
CA ALA A 122 -6.89 -1.87 -6.94
C ALA A 122 -6.31 -0.71 -7.78
N HIS A 123 -5.98 0.41 -7.14
CA HIS A 123 -5.31 1.54 -7.79
C HIS A 123 -3.94 1.14 -8.35
N GLU A 124 -3.12 0.43 -7.57
CA GLU A 124 -1.80 -0.04 -8.04
C GLU A 124 -1.94 -1.04 -9.19
N HIS A 125 -2.95 -1.90 -9.16
CA HIS A 125 -3.24 -2.81 -10.26
C HIS A 125 -3.54 -2.06 -11.57
N ASP A 126 -4.37 -1.02 -11.51
CA ASP A 126 -4.70 -0.17 -12.66
C ASP A 126 -3.45 0.56 -13.18
N PHE A 127 -2.67 1.17 -12.26
CA PHE A 127 -1.42 1.84 -12.58
C PHE A 127 -0.40 0.90 -13.26
N LEU A 128 -0.18 -0.30 -12.70
CA LEU A 128 0.77 -1.27 -13.26
C LEU A 128 0.30 -1.77 -14.63
N SER A 129 -1.00 -1.94 -14.84
CA SER A 129 -1.55 -2.33 -16.14
C SER A 129 -1.25 -1.29 -17.23
N GLU A 130 -1.32 0.00 -16.89
CA GLU A 130 -0.90 1.09 -17.79
C GLU A 130 0.60 1.04 -18.07
N VAL A 131 1.43 0.90 -17.04
CA VAL A 131 2.90 0.84 -17.19
C VAL A 131 3.33 -0.37 -18.03
N ILE A 132 2.73 -1.55 -17.81
CA ILE A 132 2.99 -2.76 -18.60
C ILE A 132 2.59 -2.55 -20.06
N THR A 133 1.47 -1.87 -20.32
CA THR A 133 1.04 -1.55 -21.68
C THR A 133 2.06 -0.66 -22.39
N LEU A 134 2.54 0.39 -21.71
CA LEU A 134 3.61 1.26 -22.24
C LEU A 134 4.93 0.51 -22.43
N ALA A 135 5.25 -0.43 -21.52
CA ALA A 135 6.47 -1.23 -21.61
C ALA A 135 6.46 -2.17 -22.83
N LYS A 136 5.32 -2.75 -23.19
CA LYS A 136 5.18 -3.60 -24.38
C LYS A 136 5.58 -2.85 -25.66
N ASP A 137 5.21 -1.57 -25.77
CA ASP A 137 5.58 -0.73 -26.92
C ASP A 137 7.09 -0.48 -27.01
N SER A 138 7.79 -0.48 -25.86
CA SER A 138 9.24 -0.27 -25.78
C SER A 138 10.09 -1.50 -26.18
N LYS A 139 9.47 -2.67 -26.37
CA LYS A 139 10.14 -3.98 -26.63
C LYS A 139 11.12 -4.44 -25.55
N LEU A 140 11.04 -3.89 -24.34
CA LEU A 140 11.85 -4.34 -23.21
C LEU A 140 11.08 -5.38 -22.37
N PRO A 141 11.77 -6.39 -21.81
CA PRO A 141 11.14 -7.38 -20.95
C PRO A 141 10.76 -6.76 -19.60
N MET A 142 9.48 -6.83 -19.26
CA MET A 142 8.96 -6.50 -17.93
C MET A 142 8.19 -7.70 -17.40
N ASN A 143 8.68 -8.29 -16.30
CA ASN A 143 8.08 -9.45 -15.67
C ASN A 143 7.37 -9.05 -14.37
N ILE A 144 6.28 -8.29 -14.53
CA ILE A 144 5.36 -7.97 -13.43
C ILE A 144 4.16 -8.91 -13.57
N GLN A 145 3.98 -9.81 -12.61
CA GLN A 145 2.77 -10.64 -12.53
C GLN A 145 1.64 -9.83 -11.88
N GLY A 146 0.41 -10.01 -12.39
CA GLY A 146 -0.79 -9.28 -11.95
C GLY A 146 -1.06 -9.40 -10.44
N PHE A 147 -1.62 -8.32 -9.90
CA PHE A 147 -1.55 -7.94 -8.49
C PHE A 147 -2.92 -8.01 -7.79
N LEU A 148 -3.04 -8.84 -6.75
CA LEU A 148 -4.03 -8.76 -5.65
C LEU A 148 -3.52 -9.62 -4.48
N SER A 149 -2.93 -9.02 -3.45
CA SER A 149 -2.43 -9.77 -2.28
C SER A 149 -3.49 -9.92 -1.19
N SER A 150 -4.43 -8.98 -1.10
CA SER A 150 -5.52 -9.02 -0.13
C SER A 150 -6.76 -9.75 -0.67
N SER A 151 -7.38 -10.55 0.18
CA SER A 151 -8.63 -11.25 -0.16
C SER A 151 -9.79 -10.26 -0.22
N SER A 152 -10.80 -10.53 -1.05
CA SER A 152 -12.01 -9.71 -1.15
C SER A 152 -12.66 -9.45 0.22
N PHE A 153 -13.10 -8.21 0.41
CA PHE A 153 -13.68 -7.74 1.68
C PHE A 153 -14.89 -6.90 1.37
N THR A 154 -16.00 -7.27 1.98
CA THR A 154 -17.23 -6.49 1.92
C THR A 154 -17.60 -6.07 3.32
N LEU A 155 -18.22 -4.89 3.44
CA LEU A 155 -18.72 -4.38 4.71
C LEU A 155 -19.67 -5.38 5.39
N ASP A 156 -20.50 -6.08 4.62
CA ASP A 156 -21.44 -7.07 5.15
C ASP A 156 -20.71 -8.23 5.84
N ARG A 157 -19.69 -8.82 5.20
CA ARG A 157 -18.88 -9.89 5.80
C ARG A 157 -18.19 -9.40 7.07
N TYR A 158 -17.78 -8.14 7.09
CA TYR A 158 -17.16 -7.52 8.26
C TYR A 158 -18.13 -7.41 9.45
N ILE A 159 -19.31 -6.85 9.21
CA ILE A 159 -20.34 -6.63 10.23
C ILE A 159 -20.83 -7.97 10.75
N ILE A 160 -21.20 -8.90 9.85
CA ILE A 160 -21.74 -10.22 10.23
C ILE A 160 -20.77 -10.95 11.15
N LEU A 161 -19.49 -11.05 10.76
CA LEU A 161 -18.52 -11.77 11.58
C LEU A 161 -18.28 -11.05 12.92
N SER A 162 -18.26 -9.72 12.95
CA SER A 162 -18.02 -8.95 14.17
C SER A 162 -19.18 -9.06 15.17
N VAL A 163 -20.43 -9.05 14.68
CA VAL A 163 -21.64 -9.16 15.50
C VAL A 163 -21.88 -10.58 15.97
N VAL A 164 -21.83 -11.57 15.08
CA VAL A 164 -22.10 -12.99 15.40
C VAL A 164 -21.11 -13.53 16.44
N THR A 165 -19.86 -13.05 16.41
CA THR A 165 -18.82 -13.47 17.35
C THR A 165 -18.79 -12.65 18.63
N PHE A 166 -19.72 -11.71 18.84
CA PHE A 166 -19.74 -10.78 19.98
C PHE A 166 -18.38 -10.10 20.23
N GLY A 167 -17.68 -9.74 19.15
CA GLY A 167 -16.37 -9.09 19.22
C GLY A 167 -15.15 -10.02 19.27
N LEU A 168 -15.31 -11.34 19.40
CA LEU A 168 -14.19 -12.30 19.35
C LEU A 168 -13.46 -12.28 18.00
N ALA A 169 -14.14 -11.87 16.92
CA ALA A 169 -13.52 -11.66 15.61
C ALA A 169 -12.46 -10.55 15.59
N ALA A 170 -12.33 -9.71 16.63
CA ALA A 170 -11.31 -8.66 16.69
C ALA A 170 -9.89 -9.20 16.49
N ALA A 171 -9.55 -10.32 17.13
CA ALA A 171 -8.23 -10.96 16.99
C ALA A 171 -8.00 -11.48 15.56
N TYR A 172 -9.03 -12.08 14.95
CA TYR A 172 -8.99 -12.52 13.56
C TYR A 172 -8.79 -11.35 12.59
N TRP A 173 -9.51 -10.25 12.78
CA TRP A 173 -9.38 -9.06 11.94
C TRP A 173 -7.99 -8.44 12.05
N LEU A 174 -7.46 -8.31 13.26
CA LEU A 174 -6.09 -7.87 13.47
C LEU A 174 -5.09 -8.79 12.77
N TYR A 175 -5.19 -10.11 12.98
CA TYR A 175 -4.33 -11.07 12.29
C TYR A 175 -4.35 -10.89 10.77
N LYS A 176 -5.54 -10.75 10.17
CA LYS A 176 -5.67 -10.51 8.73
C LYS A 176 -5.06 -9.19 8.31
N ILE A 177 -5.33 -8.09 9.01
CA ILE A 177 -4.75 -6.76 8.71
C ILE A 177 -3.22 -6.82 8.75
N PHE A 178 -2.65 -7.44 9.79
CA PHE A 178 -1.21 -7.58 9.89
C PHE A 178 -0.62 -8.30 8.69
N ASN A 179 -1.17 -9.46 8.35
CA ASN A 179 -0.66 -10.30 7.27
C ASN A 179 -0.90 -9.71 5.89
N ASP A 180 -2.09 -9.16 5.63
CA ASP A 180 -2.45 -8.58 4.34
C ASP A 180 -1.48 -7.41 4.02
N TYR A 181 -1.21 -6.48 4.95
CA TYR A 181 -0.21 -5.43 4.76
C TYR A 181 1.23 -5.94 4.62
N ASN A 182 1.62 -6.96 5.40
CA ASN A 182 2.97 -7.50 5.31
C ASN A 182 3.21 -8.20 3.96
N ASN A 183 2.21 -8.90 3.44
CA ASN A 183 2.26 -9.55 2.14
C ASN A 183 2.26 -8.52 1.02
N HIS A 184 1.43 -7.48 1.14
CA HIS A 184 1.42 -6.31 0.26
C HIS A 184 2.81 -5.69 0.12
N PHE A 185 3.45 -5.34 1.24
CA PHE A 185 4.78 -4.73 1.22
C PHE A 185 5.83 -5.62 0.55
N LYS A 186 5.84 -6.92 0.86
CA LYS A 186 6.78 -7.85 0.23
C LYS A 186 6.57 -7.95 -1.28
N MET A 187 5.32 -7.99 -1.72
CA MET A 187 4.98 -7.99 -3.14
C MET A 187 5.42 -6.69 -3.80
N GLN A 188 5.09 -5.57 -3.18
CA GLN A 188 5.44 -4.23 -3.68
C GLN A 188 6.95 -4.06 -3.81
N TRP A 189 7.75 -4.60 -2.89
CA TRP A 189 9.20 -4.53 -3.01
C TRP A 189 9.73 -5.20 -4.27
N MET A 190 9.19 -6.36 -4.63
CA MET A 190 9.57 -7.06 -5.86
C MET A 190 9.17 -6.27 -7.11
N ILE A 191 7.97 -5.68 -7.09
CA ILE A 191 7.45 -4.86 -8.20
C ILE A 191 8.29 -3.60 -8.39
N GLU A 192 8.63 -2.90 -7.30
CA GLU A 192 9.48 -1.71 -7.33
C GLU A 192 10.88 -2.00 -7.87
N ASP A 193 11.47 -3.13 -7.47
CA ASP A 193 12.80 -3.54 -7.94
C ASP A 193 12.76 -3.85 -9.45
N GLU A 194 11.68 -4.48 -9.92
CA GLU A 194 11.41 -4.76 -11.34
C GLU A 194 11.21 -3.46 -12.14
N LEU A 195 10.38 -2.53 -11.63
CA LEU A 195 10.14 -1.22 -12.24
C LEU A 195 11.41 -0.39 -12.35
N LEU A 196 12.24 -0.36 -11.30
CA LEU A 196 13.51 0.36 -11.32
C LEU A 196 14.48 -0.24 -12.35
N ARG A 197 14.54 -1.58 -12.45
CA ARG A 197 15.36 -2.24 -13.48
C ARG A 197 14.90 -1.83 -14.88
N PHE A 198 13.60 -1.91 -15.14
CA PHE A 198 13.02 -1.51 -16.42
C PHE A 198 13.32 -0.05 -16.77
N LEU A 199 13.15 0.89 -15.82
CA LEU A 199 13.45 2.31 -16.05
C LEU A 199 14.94 2.57 -16.31
N LYS A 200 15.84 1.79 -15.70
CA LYS A 200 17.29 1.87 -15.97
C LYS A 200 17.62 1.38 -17.38
N GLU A 201 17.03 0.27 -17.82
CA GLU A 201 17.22 -0.26 -19.18
C GLU A 201 16.67 0.72 -20.23
N LEU A 202 15.53 1.35 -19.95
CA LEU A 202 14.99 2.44 -20.76
C LEU A 202 15.96 3.63 -20.87
N ASP A 203 16.52 4.11 -19.74
CA ASP A 203 17.46 5.24 -19.75
C ASP A 203 18.73 4.96 -20.56
N GLN A 204 19.19 3.71 -20.56
CA GLN A 204 20.33 3.29 -21.37
C GLN A 204 20.02 3.20 -22.86
N LYS A 205 18.81 2.79 -23.23
CA LYS A 205 18.40 2.64 -24.64
C LYS A 205 18.22 4.00 -25.34
N ASP A 206 17.76 5.01 -24.59
CA ASP A 206 17.47 6.34 -25.12
C ASP A 206 18.66 7.33 -25.00
N SER A 207 19.78 6.90 -24.37
CA SER A 207 21.04 7.65 -24.28
C SER A 207 21.97 7.35 -25.46
#